data_AF-A0A2Z6P3C9-F1
#
_entry.id   AF-A0A2Z6P3C9-F1
#
_cell.length_a   1.000
_cell.length_b   1.000
_cell.length_c   1.000
_cell.angle_alpha   90.00
_cell.angle_beta   90.00
_cell.angle_gamma   90.00
#
_symmetry.space_group_name_H-M   'P 1'
#
loop_
_entity.id
_entity.type
_entity.pdbx_description
1 polymer ?
#
loop_
_entity_poly.entity_id
_entity_poly.type
_entity_poly.pdbx_seq_one_letter_code
_entity_poly.pdbx_strand_id
1 'polypeptide(L)'
;DSKLTRLLRDSLGGRTKTCIIATVSPAVHCLEETLSTLDYAHRAKNIRNKPEVNQKLMKTTLIKDLYSEIERLKGEVYAAREKNGIYIPKDRYTQEENEK
;
A
#
# COMPACT_ATOMS: atom_id res chain seq x y z
N ASP A 1 22.03 -13.75 5.15
CA ASP A 1 21.09 -13.20 4.16
C ASP A 1 21.45 -13.77 2.78
N SER A 2 20.51 -14.33 2.03
CA SER A 2 20.78 -15.04 0.78
C SER A 2 20.26 -14.25 -0.44
N LYS A 3 20.79 -14.55 -1.63
CA LYS A 3 20.28 -13.93 -2.88
C LYS A 3 18.79 -14.20 -3.08
N LEU A 4 18.32 -15.39 -2.70
CA LEU A 4 16.92 -15.77 -2.79
C LEU A 4 16.03 -14.92 -1.86
N THR A 5 16.43 -14.76 -0.59
CA THR A 5 15.67 -13.94 0.38
C THR A 5 15.63 -12.46 -0.02
N ARG A 6 16.66 -11.98 -0.73
CA ARG A 6 16.66 -10.63 -1.30
C ARG A 6 15.63 -10.46 -2.42
N LEU A 7 15.45 -11.45 -3.28
CA LEU A 7 14.45 -11.43 -4.34
C LEU A 7 13.02 -11.55 -3.79
N LEU A 8 12.84 -12.31 -2.70
CA LEU A 8 11.53 -12.56 -2.07
C LEU A 8 11.14 -11.53 -1.01
N ARG A 9 11.91 -10.46 -0.84
CA ARG A 9 11.67 -9.44 0.20
C ARG A 9 10.28 -8.83 0.11
N ASP A 10 9.81 -8.56 -1.11
CA ASP A 10 8.47 -8.00 -1.34
C ASP A 10 7.35 -9.05 -1.14
N SER A 11 7.70 -10.33 -1.15
CA SER A 11 6.77 -11.45 -0.93
C SER A 11 6.60 -11.81 0.55
N LEU A 12 7.57 -11.50 1.41
CA LEU A 12 7.56 -11.84 2.83
C LEU A 12 7.56 -10.57 3.70
N GLY A 13 6.39 -9.95 3.85
CA GLY A 13 6.18 -8.70 4.59
C GLY A 13 6.08 -7.45 3.70
N GLY A 14 5.97 -7.62 2.39
CA GLY A 14 5.96 -6.52 1.42
C GLY A 14 4.60 -6.25 0.78
N ARG A 15 4.67 -5.81 -0.49
CA ARG A 15 3.54 -5.24 -1.24
C ARG A 15 2.79 -6.22 -2.13
N THR A 16 3.11 -7.50 -2.05
CA THR A 16 2.54 -8.53 -2.94
C THR A 16 1.54 -9.42 -2.21
N LYS A 17 0.59 -9.99 -2.95
CA LYS A 17 -0.26 -11.08 -2.47
C LYS A 17 0.54 -12.37 -2.57
N THR A 18 0.92 -12.95 -1.43
CA THR A 18 1.78 -14.13 -1.39
C THR A 18 1.02 -15.35 -0.89
N CYS A 19 1.21 -16.48 -1.55
CA CYS A 19 0.78 -17.80 -1.10
C CYS A 19 2.01 -18.71 -1.05
N ILE A 20 2.11 -19.51 0.01
CA ILE A 20 3.14 -20.54 0.16
C ILE A 20 2.45 -21.90 0.11
N ILE A 21 2.92 -22.78 -0.75
CA ILE A 21 2.43 -24.16 -0.87
C ILE A 21 3.44 -25.06 -0.19
N ALA A 22 3.03 -25.69 0.90
CA ALA A 22 3.83 -26.68 1.61
C ALA A 22 3.54 -28.07 1.03
N THR A 23 4.52 -28.64 0.33
CA THR A 23 4.41 -30.00 -0.22
C THR A 23 5.07 -30.98 0.74
N VAL A 24 4.32 -32.00 1.17
CA VAL A 24 4.77 -32.99 2.16
C VAL A 24 4.55 -34.40 1.65
N SER A 25 5.34 -35.36 2.14
CA SER A 25 5.21 -36.78 1.84
C SER A 25 4.47 -37.49 2.97
N PRO A 26 3.52 -38.40 2.68
CA PRO A 26 2.83 -39.18 3.70
C PRO A 26 3.68 -40.34 4.26
N ALA A 27 4.90 -40.55 3.75
CA ALA A 27 5.74 -41.67 4.16
C ALA A 27 6.31 -41.47 5.58
N VAL A 28 6.33 -42.54 6.37
CA VAL A 28 6.79 -42.51 7.78
C VAL A 28 8.25 -42.06 7.91
N HIS A 29 9.11 -42.44 6.97
CA HIS A 29 10.51 -42.02 6.98
C HIS A 29 10.72 -40.52 6.71
N CYS A 30 9.70 -39.82 6.20
CA CYS A 30 9.72 -38.37 5.98
C CYS A 30 9.09 -37.57 7.14
N LEU A 31 8.76 -38.21 8.27
CA LEU A 31 8.00 -37.56 9.34
C LEU A 31 8.70 -36.32 9.89
N GLU A 32 10.01 -36.38 10.11
CA GLU A 32 10.79 -35.26 10.65
C GLU A 32 10.82 -34.05 9.70
N GLU A 33 11.06 -34.29 8.41
CA GLU A 33 11.05 -33.25 7.37
C GLU A 33 9.65 -32.67 7.15
N THR A 34 8.62 -33.51 7.28
CA THR A 34 7.21 -33.09 7.20
C THR A 34 6.87 -32.15 8.34
N LEU A 35 7.27 -32.48 9.58
CA LEU A 35 7.08 -31.60 10.73
C LEU A 35 7.81 -30.27 10.54
N SER A 36 9.08 -30.31 10.11
CA SER A 36 9.87 -29.10 9.82
C SER A 36 9.21 -28.20 8.76
N THR A 37 8.65 -28.82 7.70
CA THR A 37 7.93 -28.11 6.63
C THR A 37 6.63 -27.47 7.15
N LEU A 38 5.86 -28.20 7.97
CA LEU A 38 4.62 -27.70 8.56
C LEU A 38 4.87 -26.58 9.58
N ASP A 39 5.93 -26.68 10.39
CA ASP A 39 6.34 -25.62 11.33
C ASP A 39 6.75 -24.34 10.60
N TYR A 40 7.46 -24.48 9.47
CA TYR A 40 7.73 -23.33 8.61
C TYR A 40 6.43 -22.75 8.03
N ALA A 41 5.55 -23.57 7.48
CA ALA A 41 4.28 -23.12 6.92
C ALA A 41 3.39 -22.42 7.97
N HIS A 42 3.37 -22.93 9.20
CA HIS A 42 2.63 -22.35 10.31
C HIS A 42 3.15 -20.95 10.65
N ARG A 43 4.48 -20.78 10.74
CA ARG A 43 5.10 -19.47 10.95
C ARG A 43 4.83 -18.53 9.76
N ALA A 44 4.98 -19.03 8.55
CA ALA A 44 4.83 -18.24 7.33
C ALA A 44 3.38 -17.74 7.12
N LYS A 45 2.38 -18.51 7.55
CA LYS A 45 0.97 -18.09 7.57
C LYS A 45 0.73 -16.78 8.34
N ASN A 46 1.55 -16.50 9.36
CA ASN A 46 1.40 -15.31 10.20
C ASN A 46 2.07 -14.06 9.60
N ILE A 47 2.77 -14.19 8.46
CA ILE A 47 3.38 -13.05 7.78
C ILE A 47 2.26 -12.18 7.17
N ARG A 48 2.22 -10.92 7.58
CA ARG A 48 1.24 -9.95 7.07
C ARG A 48 1.86 -9.09 5.97
N ASN A 49 1.35 -9.24 4.75
CA ASN A 49 1.66 -8.34 3.65
C ASN A 49 0.65 -7.20 3.58
N LYS A 50 1.06 -6.08 2.97
CA LYS A 50 0.19 -4.96 2.62
C LYS A 50 0.10 -4.90 1.09
N PRO A 51 -0.75 -5.74 0.46
CA PRO A 51 -0.80 -5.80 -0.99
C PRO A 51 -1.24 -4.45 -1.57
N GLU A 52 -0.43 -3.89 -2.46
CA GLU A 52 -0.68 -2.60 -3.12
C GLU A 52 -0.94 -2.82 -4.60
N VAL A 53 -1.88 -2.06 -5.17
CA VAL A 53 -2.07 -2.04 -6.62
C VAL A 53 -0.91 -1.28 -7.22
N ASN A 54 -0.14 -1.93 -8.08
CA ASN A 54 0.91 -1.28 -8.87
C ASN A 54 0.29 -0.37 -9.94
N GLN A 55 -0.28 0.76 -9.52
CA GLN A 55 -0.68 1.82 -10.43
C GLN A 55 0.59 2.41 -11.02
N LYS A 56 0.84 2.15 -12.30
CA LYS A 56 1.75 2.97 -13.08
C LYS A 56 1.09 4.33 -13.24
N LEU A 57 1.26 5.21 -12.27
CA LEU A 57 0.94 6.62 -12.45
C LEU A 57 1.77 7.08 -13.65
N MET A 58 1.10 7.45 -14.75
CA MET A 58 1.80 8.12 -15.83
C MET A 58 2.45 9.35 -15.22
N LYS A 59 3.72 9.62 -15.56
CA LYS A 59 4.44 10.79 -15.03
C LYS A 59 3.63 12.08 -15.22
N THR A 60 2.85 12.16 -16.29
CA THR A 60 1.92 13.25 -16.58
C THR A 60 0.80 13.40 -15.55
N THR A 61 0.19 12.30 -15.10
CA THR A 61 -0.83 12.31 -14.04
C THR A 61 -0.23 12.73 -12.71
N LEU A 62 0.91 12.16 -12.32
CA LEU A 62 1.60 12.53 -11.08
C LEU A 62 1.98 14.02 -11.05
N ILE A 63 2.49 14.55 -12.17
CA ILE A 63 2.83 15.96 -12.30
C ILE A 63 1.57 16.82 -12.13
N LYS A 64 0.44 16.46 -12.78
CA LYS A 64 -0.82 17.19 -12.63
C LYS A 64 -1.34 17.19 -11.19
N ASP A 65 -1.29 16.04 -10.50
CA ASP A 65 -1.74 15.92 -9.12
C ASP A 65 -0.88 16.77 -8.19
N LEU A 66 0.45 16.75 -8.37
CA LEU A 66 1.37 17.59 -7.61
C LEU A 66 1.15 19.09 -7.85
N TYR A 67 0.92 19.51 -9.11
CA TYR A 67 0.59 20.91 -9.40
C TYR A 67 -0.73 21.33 -8.75
N SER A 68 -1.74 20.46 -8.77
CA SER A 68 -3.04 20.73 -8.13
C SER A 68 -2.89 20.86 -6.61
N GLU A 69 -2.06 20.01 -6.00
CA GLU A 69 -1.80 20.06 -4.56
C GLU A 69 -0.99 21.30 -4.15
N ILE A 70 -0.02 21.71 -4.98
CA ILE A 70 0.72 22.98 -4.77
C ILE A 70 -0.25 24.16 -4.79
N GLU A 71 -1.20 24.20 -5.73
CA GLU A 71 -2.15 25.30 -5.83
C GLU A 71 -3.11 25.32 -4.63
N ARG A 72 -3.60 24.16 -4.20
CA ARG A 72 -4.43 24.00 -3.01
C ARG A 72 -3.71 24.52 -1.75
N LEU A 73 -2.47 24.06 -1.52
CA LEU A 73 -1.67 24.46 -0.37
C LEU A 73 -1.31 25.95 -0.39
N LYS A 74 -1.02 26.52 -1.57
CA LYS A 74 -0.80 27.97 -1.72
C LYS A 74 -2.04 28.77 -1.32
N GLY A 75 -3.22 28.33 -1.75
CA GLY A 75 -4.49 28.95 -1.35
C GLY A 75 -4.71 28.89 0.17
N GLU A 76 -4.45 27.75 0.79
CA GLU A 76 -4.54 27.58 2.26
C GLU A 76 -3.56 28.50 3.00
N VAL A 77 -2.29 28.58 2.54
CA VAL A 77 -1.28 29.45 3.15
C VAL A 77 -1.64 30.93 2.99
N TYR A 78 -2.16 31.33 1.83
CA TYR A 78 -2.61 32.70 1.59
C TYR A 78 -3.75 33.08 2.54
N ALA A 79 -4.79 32.24 2.61
CA ALA A 79 -5.91 32.43 3.52
C ALA A 79 -5.48 32.48 5.00
N ALA A 80 -4.54 31.61 5.40
CA ALA A 80 -3.98 31.61 6.76
C ALA A 80 -3.18 32.88 7.08
N ARG A 81 -2.48 33.46 6.09
CA ARG A 81 -1.70 34.70 6.27
C ARG A 81 -2.56 35.96 6.32
N GLU A 82 -3.69 36.00 5.62
CA GLU A 82 -4.59 37.16 5.61
C GLU A 82 -5.48 37.27 6.86
N LYS A 83 -5.49 36.28 7.76
CA LYS A 83 -6.29 36.26 9.00
C LYS A 83 -7.81 36.50 8.81
N ASN A 84 -8.31 36.48 7.58
CA ASN A 84 -9.72 36.66 7.26
C ASN A 84 -10.32 35.33 6.78
N GLY A 85 -11.02 34.64 7.69
CA GLY A 85 -12.16 33.77 7.39
C GLY A 85 -11.95 32.57 6.45
N ILE A 86 -12.09 31.37 7.02
CA ILE A 86 -12.42 30.07 6.40
C ILE A 86 -12.52 30.10 4.85
N TYR A 87 -11.49 29.59 4.17
CA TYR A 87 -11.53 29.36 2.73
C TYR A 87 -12.38 28.11 2.43
N ILE A 88 -13.52 28.31 1.77
CA ILE A 88 -14.32 27.23 1.17
C ILE A 88 -13.92 27.14 -0.31
N PRO A 89 -13.34 26.02 -0.76
CA PRO A 89 -13.03 25.81 -2.18
C PRO A 89 -14.26 26.06 -3.05
N LYS A 90 -14.07 26.71 -4.21
CA LYS A 90 -15.17 27.15 -5.09
C LYS A 90 -16.12 26.00 -5.46
N ASP A 91 -15.57 24.80 -5.67
CA ASP A 91 -16.35 23.60 -5.96
C ASP A 91 -17.28 23.20 -4.81
N ARG A 92 -16.83 23.36 -3.57
CA ARG A 92 -17.61 23.08 -2.35
C ARG A 92 -18.69 24.14 -2.11
N TYR A 93 -18.39 25.41 -2.38
CA TYR A 93 -19.40 26.48 -2.33
C TYR A 93 -20.52 26.25 -3.35
N THR A 94 -20.15 25.83 -4.57
CA THR A 94 -21.11 25.59 -5.66
C THR A 94 -21.98 24.36 -5.38
N GLN A 95 -21.43 23.33 -4.74
CA GLN A 95 -22.19 22.16 -4.29
C GLN A 95 -23.20 22.54 -3.18
N GLU A 96 -22.77 23.31 -2.19
CA GLU A 96 -23.65 23.78 -1.10
C GLU A 96 -24.73 24.77 -1.57
N GLU A 97 -24.51 25.53 -2.65
CA GLU A 97 -25.54 26.37 -3.29
C GLU A 97 -26.56 25.54 -4.08
N ASN A 98 -26.14 24.49 -4.79
CA ASN A 98 -27.03 23.65 -5.59
C ASN A 98 -27.89 22.69 -4.74
N GLU A 99 -27.53 22.47 -3.48
CA GLU A 99 -28.29 21.66 -2.51
C GLU A 99 -29.32 22.46 -1.70
N LYS A 100 -29.45 23.79 -1.93
CA LYS A 100 -30.50 24.65 -1.35
C LYS A 100 -31.70 24.82 -2.28
#